data_AF-A0A2W1NLS4-F1
#
_entry.id   AF-A0A2W1NLS4-F1
#
_cell.length_a   1.000
_cell.length_b   1.000
_cell.length_c   1.000
_cell.angle_alpha   90.00
_cell.angle_beta   90.00
_cell.angle_gamma   90.00
#
_symmetry.space_group_name_H-M   'P 1'
#
loop_
_entity.id
_entity.type
_entity.pdbx_description
1 polymer ?
#
loop_
_entity_poly.entity_id
_entity_poly.type
_entity_poly.pdbx_seq_one_letter_code
_entity_poly.pdbx_strand_id
1 'polypeptide(L)' 'MMAKLEKNDKLKLSKKLLKIQKKGLVSFREYLEKEYFNAADDKTKKKYCRYIEDQIVDTDKKLRKMDKKIGEI' A
#
# COMPACT_ATOMS: atom_id res chain seq x y z
N MET A 1 17.90 18.77 -27.08
CA MET A 1 17.12 19.66 -26.21
C MET A 1 16.37 18.79 -25.20
N MET A 2 16.57 18.95 -23.89
CA MET A 2 15.76 18.24 -22.90
C MET A 2 14.39 18.91 -22.80
N ALA A 3 13.30 18.13 -22.90
CA ALA A 3 11.95 18.65 -22.77
C ALA A 3 11.75 19.28 -21.37
N LYS A 4 11.34 20.54 -21.31
CA LYS A 4 11.09 21.25 -20.06
C LYS A 4 9.70 20.84 -19.56
N LEU A 5 9.64 20.01 -18.51
CA LEU A 5 8.38 19.61 -17.88
C LEU A 5 7.68 20.81 -17.25
N GLU A 6 6.45 21.09 -17.69
CA GLU A 6 5.61 22.10 -17.06
C GLU A 6 5.14 21.67 -15.67
N LYS A 7 4.78 22.64 -14.82
CA LYS A 7 4.32 22.37 -13.44
C LYS A 7 3.11 21.42 -13.41
N ASN A 8 2.23 21.53 -14.40
CA ASN A 8 1.05 20.68 -14.54
C ASN A 8 1.42 19.21 -14.82
N ASP A 9 2.42 18.99 -15.68
CA ASP A 9 2.88 17.64 -16.01
C ASP A 9 3.54 16.97 -14.80
N LYS A 10 4.30 17.74 -14.03
CA LYS A 10 4.87 17.27 -12.76
C LYS A 10 3.79 16.81 -11.79
N LEU A 11 2.71 17.60 -11.62
CA LEU A 11 1.58 17.23 -10.76
C LEU A 11 0.88 15.96 -11.24
N LYS A 12 0.60 15.86 -12.55
CA LYS A 12 -0.01 14.66 -13.16
C LYS A 12 0.85 13.41 -12.94
N LEU A 13 2.16 13.52 -13.14
CA LEU A 13 3.10 12.41 -12.94
C LEU A 13 3.19 12.02 -11.46
N SER A 14 3.25 12.98 -10.54
CA SER A 14 3.20 12.71 -9.10
C SER A 14 1.92 11.97 -8.71
N LYS A 15 0.76 12.41 -9.20
CA LYS A 15 -0.52 11.74 -8.95
C LYS A 15 -0.55 10.33 -9.53
N LYS A 16 0.00 10.11 -10.71
CA LYS A 16 0.11 8.78 -11.34
C LYS A 16 1.02 7.85 -10.55
N LEU A 17 2.17 8.33 -10.09
CA LEU A 17 3.10 7.59 -9.25
C LEU A 17 2.42 7.14 -7.94
N LEU A 18 1.73 8.06 -7.26
CA LEU A 18 1.00 7.74 -6.02
C LEU A 18 -0.09 6.69 -6.24
N LYS A 19 -0.82 6.76 -7.37
CA LYS A 19 -1.81 5.72 -7.73
C LYS A 19 -1.18 4.35 -7.96
N ILE A 20 0.02 4.30 -8.57
CA ILE A 20 0.75 3.04 -8.77
C ILE A 20 1.19 2.47 -7.42
N GLN A 21 1.78 3.31 -6.56
CA GLN A 21 2.16 2.91 -5.19
C GLN A 21 0.94 2.40 -4.40
N LYS A 22 -0.23 3.03 -4.58
CA LYS A 22 -1.50 2.57 -4.00
C LYS A 22 -1.88 1.17 -4.43
N LYS A 23 -1.83 0.89 -5.74
CA LYS A 23 -2.12 -0.46 -6.24
C LYS A 23 -1.21 -1.50 -5.61
N GLY A 24 0.09 -1.22 -5.51
CA GLY A 24 1.05 -2.12 -4.85
C GLY A 24 0.71 -2.41 -3.39
N LEU A 25 0.32 -1.39 -2.61
CA LEU A 25 -0.08 -1.58 -1.22
C LEU A 25 -1.40 -2.34 -1.06
N VAL A 26 -2.35 -2.17 -1.98
CA VAL A 26 -3.59 -2.98 -2.00
C VAL A 26 -3.26 -4.45 -2.25
N SER A 27 -2.46 -4.76 -3.27
CA SER A 27 -2.07 -6.14 -3.57
C SER A 27 -1.27 -6.78 -2.42
N PHE A 28 -0.43 -5.99 -1.73
CA PHE A 28 0.28 -6.47 -0.54
C PHE A 28 -0.67 -6.78 0.62
N ARG A 29 -1.69 -5.95 0.86
CA ARG A 29 -2.74 -6.23 1.85
C ARG A 29 -3.47 -7.54 1.54
N GLU A 30 -3.88 -7.73 0.29
CA GLU A 30 -4.56 -8.97 -0.16
C GLU A 30 -3.68 -10.21 0.04
N TYR A 31 -2.37 -10.08 -0.19
CA TYR A 31 -1.40 -11.13 0.12
C TYR A 31 -1.36 -11.46 1.61
N LEU A 32 -1.29 -10.45 2.47
CA LEU A 32 -1.28 -10.64 3.93
C LEU A 32 -2.57 -11.32 4.43
N GLU A 33 -3.73 -10.98 3.88
CA GLU A 33 -5.00 -11.66 4.23
C GLU A 33 -4.96 -13.15 3.89
N LYS A 34 -4.39 -13.51 2.73
CA LYS A 34 -4.20 -14.92 2.35
C LYS A 34 -3.23 -15.63 3.28
N GLU A 35 -2.11 -15.01 3.61
CA GLU A 35 -1.14 -15.56 4.57
C GLU A 35 -1.76 -15.78 5.96
N TYR A 36 -2.58 -14.83 6.43
CA TYR A 36 -3.28 -14.94 7.70
C TYR A 36 -4.25 -16.12 7.68
N PHE A 37 -5.09 -16.23 6.64
CA PHE A 37 -6.03 -17.34 6.49
C PHE A 37 -5.33 -18.70 6.47
N ASN A 38 -4.22 -18.81 5.75
CA ASN A 38 -3.43 -20.04 5.67
C ASN A 38 -2.72 -20.40 6.98
N ALA A 39 -2.47 -19.44 7.86
CA ALA A 39 -1.79 -19.64 9.13
C ALA A 39 -2.73 -19.75 10.34
N ALA A 40 -3.98 -19.32 10.22
CA ALA A 40 -4.93 -19.19 11.33
C ALA A 40 -5.25 -20.50 12.06
N ASP A 41 -5.28 -21.63 11.35
CA ASP A 41 -5.62 -22.94 11.93
C ASP A 41 -4.44 -23.64 12.62
N ASP A 42 -3.23 -23.13 12.45
CA ASP A 42 -2.03 -23.72 13.03
C ASP A 42 -1.69 -23.05 14.37
N LYS A 43 -2.00 -23.74 15.47
CA LYS A 43 -1.69 -23.29 16.83
C LYS A 43 -0.20 -22.98 17.04
N THR A 44 0.69 -23.54 16.24
CA THR A 44 2.14 -23.25 16.29
C THR A 44 2.51 -21.92 15.62
N LYS A 45 1.64 -21.38 14.77
CA LYS A 45 1.85 -20.14 14.02
C LYS A 45 1.26 -18.89 14.67
N LYS A 46 0.79 -18.94 15.93
CA LYS A 46 0.20 -17.79 16.63
C LYS A 46 1.05 -16.50 16.57
N LYS A 47 2.37 -16.61 16.71
CA LYS A 47 3.29 -15.46 16.59
C LYS A 47 3.34 -14.91 15.15
N TYR A 48 3.30 -15.78 14.16
CA TYR A 48 3.28 -15.41 12.75
C TYR A 48 1.95 -14.74 12.37
N CYS A 49 0.82 -15.26 12.84
CA CYS A 49 -0.49 -14.63 12.64
C CYS A 49 -0.52 -13.21 13.23
N ARG A 50 -0.04 -13.02 14.46
CA ARG A 50 0.06 -11.70 15.07
C ARG A 50 0.95 -10.75 14.27
N TYR A 51 2.09 -11.24 13.78
CA TYR A 51 2.94 -10.45 12.88
C TYR A 51 2.21 -10.02 11.61
N ILE A 52 1.44 -10.92 10.99
CA ILE A 52 0.64 -10.60 9.80
C ILE A 52 -0.44 -9.56 10.12
N GLU A 53 -1.15 -9.69 11.26
CA GLU A 53 -2.14 -8.69 11.71
C GLU A 53 -1.51 -7.30 11.84
N ASP A 54 -0.33 -7.21 12.48
CA ASP A 54 0.41 -5.96 12.63
C ASP A 54 0.78 -5.36 11.26
N GLN A 55 1.20 -6.21 10.31
CA GLN A 55 1.51 -5.78 8.94
C GLN A 55 0.26 -5.31 8.17
N ILE A 56 -0.91 -5.92 8.37
CA ILE A 56 -2.19 -5.48 7.79
C ILE A 56 -2.52 -4.09 8.31
N VAL A 57 -2.48 -3.89 9.63
CA VAL A 57 -2.76 -2.60 10.28
C VAL A 57 -1.83 -1.50 9.75
N ASP A 58 -0.54 -1.79 9.61
CA ASP A 58 0.43 -0.82 9.11
C ASP A 58 0.25 -0.54 7.61
N THR A 59 -0.13 -1.54 6.82
CA THR A 59 -0.48 -1.37 5.41
C THR A 59 -1.71 -0.49 5.23
N ASP A 60 -2.75 -0.69 6.05
CA ASP A 60 -3.95 0.15 6.06
C ASP A 60 -3.65 1.60 6.46
N LYS A 61 -2.75 1.82 7.44
CA LYS A 61 -2.27 3.17 7.78
C LYS A 61 -1.57 3.83 6.59
N LYS A 62 -0.73 3.09 5.85
CA LYS A 62 -0.04 3.60 4.65
C LYS A 62 -1.03 3.94 3.54
N LEU A 63 -2.04 3.09 3.30
CA LEU A 63 -3.11 3.33 2.34
C LEU A 63 -3.87 4.63 2.65
N ARG A 64 -4.32 4.82 3.90
CA ARG A 64 -4.99 6.06 4.33
C ARG A 64 -4.14 7.31 4.11
N LYS A 65 -2.85 7.26 4.46
CA LYS A 65 -1.91 8.38 4.23
C LYS A 65 -1.78 8.71 2.74
N MET A 66 -1.79 7.69 1.89
CA MET A 66 -1.66 7.87 0.45
C MET A 66 -2.94 8.40 -0.19
N ASP A 67 -4.12 7.98 0.29
CA ASP A 67 -5.39 8.55 -0.15
C ASP A 67 -5.49 10.03 0.19
N LYS A 68 -5.05 10.42 1.38
CA LYS A 68 -4.92 11.83 1.76
C LYS A 68 -3.98 12.58 0.80
N LYS A 69 -2.78 12.07 0.55
CA LYS A 69 -1.81 12.69 -0.39
C LYS A 69 -2.35 12.81 -1.82
N ILE A 70 -3.12 11.83 -2.30
CA ILE A 70 -3.73 11.87 -3.64
C ILE A 70 -4.87 12.90 -3.71
N GLY A 71 -5.60 13.11 -2.61
CA GLY A 71 -6.63 14.14 -2.50
C GLY A 71 -6.06 15.57 -2.41
N GLU A 72 -4.85 15.72 -1.90
CA GLU A 72 -4.13 17.00 -1.77
C GLU A 72 -3.43 17.48 -3.07
N ILE A 73 -3.35 16.61 -4.10
CA ILE A 73 -2.70 16.87 -5.41
C ILE A 73 -3.74 16.89 -6.52
#